data_AF-A0A542B3X8-F1
#
_entry.id   AF-A0A542B3X8-F1
#
_cell.length_a   1.000
_cell.length_b   1.000
_cell.length_c   1.000
_cell.angle_alpha   90.00
_cell.angle_beta   90.00
_cell.angle_gamma   90.00
#
_symmetry.space_group_name_H-M   'P 1'
#
loop_
_entity.id
_entity.type
_entity.pdbx_description
1 polymer ?
#
loop_
_entity_poly.entity_id
_entity_poly.type
_entity_poly.pdbx_seq_one_letter_code
_entity_poly.pdbx_strand_id
1 'polypeptide(L)'
;MRAITLALPLILLASAASAQGGFQSCLNGLRSAAAAKGVSGATFDRAMAGVEPDMKIIEAMNNQPEFKTPIWDYLGTLVDEEKVAEGRSMLRQYASVFAAAERRFGVDRHTIAAVWGVESDFGKARGKWPLVQSLATGACLAPRRNAFFKGELIATLQIIQRGDVRPERLFGSWAGAFGHTQFIPSTYLRLGVDGDGDGRRDLVDSIPDALHSTANFMDKAGWVTGAAWGYEVRVPDGYRGAAGRNPKRPLSHWAAQGIVKYDGSRLDGHGNAGLLMPAGRNGPAFLVFKNYDAAYSYNGADSYALAISLLSDRLRGRPGVQGNWPTDDLPLSREQRRELQRLLIARGYNVGEPDGAVGSLTRAAIKEIEAKIGMPQTGRPGEKVLRALKGGRV
;
A
#
# COMPACT_ATOMS: atom_id res chain seq x y z
N MET A 1 -2.55 -54.60 -38.70
CA MET A 1 -3.00 -53.19 -38.75
C MET A 1 -4.20 -53.03 -37.82
N ARG A 2 -4.02 -52.45 -36.64
CA ARG A 2 -5.13 -52.07 -35.74
C ARG A 2 -5.10 -50.55 -35.60
N ALA A 3 -6.13 -49.89 -36.11
CA ALA A 3 -6.33 -48.46 -35.95
C ALA A 3 -6.78 -48.19 -34.51
N ILE A 4 -6.01 -47.39 -33.78
CA ILE A 4 -6.41 -46.81 -32.50
C ILE A 4 -6.97 -45.43 -32.80
N THR A 5 -8.28 -45.30 -32.65
CA THR A 5 -9.02 -44.04 -32.74
C THR A 5 -8.63 -43.15 -31.56
N LEU A 6 -7.97 -42.02 -31.84
CA LEU A 6 -7.78 -40.92 -30.89
C LEU A 6 -9.16 -40.29 -30.58
N ALA A 7 -9.64 -40.45 -29.36
CA ALA A 7 -10.71 -39.61 -28.81
C ALA A 7 -10.07 -38.33 -28.23
N LEU A 8 -10.38 -37.19 -28.86
CA LEU A 8 -9.96 -35.84 -28.50
C LEU A 8 -10.55 -35.37 -27.15
N PRO A 9 -9.96 -34.34 -26.51
CA PRO A 9 -10.28 -33.87 -25.17
C PRO A 9 -11.53 -32.96 -25.17
N LEU A 10 -12.72 -33.52 -25.06
CA LEU A 10 -13.98 -32.74 -25.01
C LEU A 10 -14.36 -32.26 -23.59
N ILE A 11 -13.64 -32.67 -22.55
CA ILE A 11 -14.05 -32.46 -21.15
C ILE A 11 -13.57 -31.11 -20.59
N LEU A 12 -12.52 -30.49 -21.14
CA LEU A 12 -11.99 -29.21 -20.67
C LEU A 12 -12.77 -27.96 -21.14
N LEU A 13 -13.51 -28.06 -22.25
CA LEU A 13 -14.28 -26.94 -22.81
C LEU A 13 -15.59 -26.68 -22.05
N ALA A 14 -16.21 -27.72 -21.47
CA ALA A 14 -17.48 -27.60 -20.75
C ALA A 14 -17.33 -26.85 -19.41
N SER A 15 -16.17 -26.94 -18.76
CA SER A 15 -15.90 -26.33 -17.46
C SER A 15 -15.71 -24.80 -17.55
N ALA A 16 -15.04 -24.33 -18.61
CA ALA A 16 -14.84 -22.90 -18.84
C ALA A 16 -16.15 -22.21 -19.27
N ALA A 17 -16.96 -22.87 -20.10
CA ALA A 17 -18.27 -22.36 -20.52
C ALA A 17 -19.26 -22.25 -19.35
N SER A 18 -19.25 -23.21 -18.39
CA SER A 18 -20.13 -23.14 -17.21
C SER A 18 -19.69 -22.06 -16.22
N ALA A 19 -18.38 -21.85 -16.04
CA ALA A 19 -17.84 -20.77 -15.23
C ALA A 19 -18.18 -19.37 -15.80
N GLN A 20 -18.08 -19.21 -17.12
CA GLN A 20 -18.48 -17.97 -17.80
C GLN A 20 -20.00 -17.72 -17.71
N GLY A 21 -20.82 -18.77 -17.85
CA GLY A 21 -22.27 -18.68 -17.68
C GLY A 21 -22.69 -18.28 -16.25
N GLY A 22 -22.02 -18.84 -15.23
CA GLY A 22 -22.23 -18.47 -13.84
C GLY A 22 -21.83 -17.03 -13.52
N PHE A 23 -20.73 -16.56 -14.10
CA PHE A 23 -20.29 -15.17 -13.96
C PHE A 23 -21.29 -14.18 -14.59
N GLN A 24 -21.74 -14.43 -15.82
CA GLN A 24 -22.72 -13.54 -16.47
C GLN A 24 -24.05 -13.48 -15.71
N SER A 25 -24.51 -14.62 -15.18
CA SER A 25 -25.71 -14.68 -14.31
C SER A 25 -25.53 -13.81 -13.05
N CYS A 26 -24.36 -13.90 -12.41
CA CYS A 26 -24.02 -13.03 -11.28
C CYS A 26 -24.04 -11.54 -11.69
N LEU A 27 -23.42 -11.16 -12.81
CA LEU A 27 -23.41 -9.77 -13.29
C LEU A 27 -24.83 -9.23 -13.48
N ASN A 28 -25.70 -10.02 -14.11
CA ASN A 28 -27.10 -9.63 -14.32
C ASN A 28 -27.82 -9.40 -12.99
N GLY A 29 -27.51 -10.19 -11.95
CA GLY A 29 -28.02 -10.01 -10.59
C GLY A 29 -27.51 -8.74 -9.87
N LEU A 30 -26.45 -8.09 -10.37
CA LEU A 30 -25.94 -6.83 -9.81
C LEU A 30 -26.72 -5.61 -10.29
N ARG A 31 -27.41 -5.69 -11.44
CA ARG A 31 -28.11 -4.56 -12.06
C ARG A 31 -29.19 -3.96 -11.16
N SER A 32 -30.02 -4.81 -10.54
CA SER A 32 -31.08 -4.35 -9.61
C SER A 32 -30.49 -3.68 -8.36
N ALA A 33 -29.39 -4.20 -7.84
CA ALA A 33 -28.70 -3.62 -6.68
C ALA A 33 -28.06 -2.27 -7.02
N ALA A 34 -27.48 -2.12 -8.21
CA ALA A 34 -26.94 -0.85 -8.70
C ALA A 34 -28.05 0.18 -8.91
N ALA A 35 -29.17 -0.21 -9.53
CA ALA A 35 -30.33 0.64 -9.73
C ALA A 35 -30.93 1.14 -8.40
N ALA A 36 -31.04 0.27 -7.39
CA ALA A 36 -31.47 0.65 -6.04
C ALA A 36 -30.54 1.65 -5.34
N LYS A 37 -29.32 1.86 -5.86
CA LYS A 37 -28.35 2.85 -5.40
C LYS A 37 -28.20 4.02 -6.38
N GLY A 38 -29.14 4.19 -7.31
CA GLY A 38 -29.23 5.34 -8.21
C GLY A 38 -28.35 5.25 -9.46
N VAL A 39 -27.77 4.09 -9.77
CA VAL A 39 -27.05 3.87 -11.04
C VAL A 39 -28.07 3.64 -12.16
N SER A 40 -27.99 4.45 -13.22
CA SER A 40 -28.82 4.31 -14.41
C SER A 40 -28.50 3.03 -15.18
N GLY A 41 -29.51 2.46 -15.84
CA GLY A 41 -29.32 1.30 -16.73
C GLY A 41 -28.26 1.57 -17.79
N ALA A 42 -28.28 2.75 -18.43
CA ALA A 42 -27.31 3.13 -19.45
C ALA A 42 -25.86 3.18 -18.92
N THR A 43 -25.65 3.64 -17.68
CA THR A 43 -24.30 3.61 -17.07
C THR A 43 -23.87 2.18 -16.76
N PHE A 44 -24.76 1.38 -16.18
CA PHE A 44 -24.48 -0.03 -15.88
C PHE A 44 -24.14 -0.80 -17.15
N ASP A 45 -24.98 -0.72 -18.17
CA ASP A 45 -24.84 -1.48 -19.41
C ASP A 45 -23.55 -1.11 -20.15
N ARG A 46 -23.16 0.19 -20.15
CA ARG A 46 -21.90 0.67 -20.73
C ARG A 46 -20.67 0.20 -19.95
N ALA A 47 -20.69 0.34 -18.63
CA ALA A 47 -19.53 -0.01 -17.80
C ALA A 47 -19.29 -1.52 -17.73
N MET A 48 -20.36 -2.32 -17.77
CA MET A 48 -20.29 -3.78 -17.68
C MET A 48 -20.06 -4.46 -19.04
N ALA A 49 -20.10 -3.71 -20.15
CA ALA A 49 -19.85 -4.23 -21.49
C ALA A 49 -18.44 -4.83 -21.59
N GLY A 50 -18.35 -6.10 -21.99
CA GLY A 50 -17.06 -6.79 -22.17
C GLY A 50 -16.33 -7.15 -20.87
N VAL A 51 -16.98 -7.05 -19.71
CA VAL A 51 -16.37 -7.49 -18.44
C VAL A 51 -16.28 -9.01 -18.40
N GLU A 52 -15.06 -9.52 -18.26
CA GLU A 52 -14.74 -10.94 -18.11
C GLU A 52 -14.07 -11.22 -16.76
N PRO A 53 -14.23 -12.44 -16.21
CA PRO A 53 -13.58 -12.79 -14.95
C PRO A 53 -12.05 -12.86 -15.12
N ASP A 54 -11.30 -12.21 -14.22
CA ASP A 54 -9.82 -12.30 -14.20
C ASP A 54 -9.33 -12.99 -12.91
N MET A 55 -8.97 -14.26 -13.03
CA MET A 55 -8.52 -15.08 -11.89
C MET A 55 -7.23 -14.56 -11.22
N LYS A 56 -6.43 -13.73 -11.89
CA LYS A 56 -5.24 -13.10 -11.29
C LYS A 56 -5.62 -12.16 -10.14
N ILE A 57 -6.83 -11.57 -10.15
CA ILE A 57 -7.36 -10.80 -9.02
C ILE A 57 -7.61 -11.69 -7.80
N ILE A 58 -8.13 -12.91 -8.01
CA ILE A 58 -8.38 -13.87 -6.93
C ILE A 58 -7.06 -14.36 -6.32
N GLU A 59 -6.04 -14.59 -7.15
CA GLU A 59 -4.69 -14.93 -6.69
C GLU A 59 -4.05 -13.79 -5.88
N ALA A 60 -4.13 -12.55 -6.39
CA ALA A 60 -3.58 -11.37 -5.73
C ALA A 60 -4.22 -11.11 -4.35
N MET A 61 -5.52 -11.40 -4.21
CA MET A 61 -6.25 -11.23 -2.94
C MET A 61 -5.63 -12.02 -1.78
N ASN A 62 -5.02 -13.17 -2.05
CA ASN A 62 -4.44 -14.02 -1.00
C ASN A 62 -3.02 -13.57 -0.56
N ASN A 63 -2.47 -12.52 -1.17
CA ASN A 63 -1.07 -12.09 -1.01
C ASN A 63 -0.96 -10.58 -0.72
N GLN A 64 -1.12 -10.20 0.55
CA GLN A 64 -0.92 -8.83 1.04
C GLN A 64 0.44 -8.69 1.75
N PRO A 65 1.40 -7.92 1.21
CA PRO A 65 2.75 -7.79 1.75
C PRO A 65 2.82 -7.18 3.16
N GLU A 66 1.91 -6.27 3.51
CA GLU A 66 1.90 -5.51 4.77
C GLU A 66 1.86 -6.40 6.02
N PHE A 67 1.27 -7.58 5.89
CA PHE A 67 1.06 -8.54 6.97
C PHE A 67 2.05 -9.71 6.97
N LYS A 68 2.84 -9.86 5.90
CA LYS A 68 3.74 -11.02 5.69
C LYS A 68 5.21 -10.63 5.62
N THR A 69 5.51 -9.38 5.31
CA THR A 69 6.87 -8.89 5.09
C THR A 69 7.47 -8.43 6.42
N PRO A 70 8.72 -8.83 6.76
CA PRO A 70 9.41 -8.27 7.90
C PRO A 70 9.42 -6.74 7.84
N ILE A 71 9.20 -6.08 8.97
CA ILE A 71 8.98 -4.63 8.99
C ILE A 71 10.12 -3.84 8.35
N TRP A 72 11.38 -4.26 8.54
CA TRP A 72 12.53 -3.58 7.93
C TRP A 72 12.54 -3.67 6.40
N ASP A 73 12.10 -4.79 5.83
CA ASP A 73 11.96 -4.93 4.37
C ASP A 73 10.84 -4.05 3.84
N TYR A 74 9.70 -4.04 4.55
CA TYR A 74 8.57 -3.21 4.18
C TYR A 74 8.97 -1.72 4.16
N LEU A 75 9.59 -1.25 5.24
CA LEU A 75 10.10 0.13 5.34
C LEU A 75 11.21 0.43 4.33
N GLY A 76 12.12 -0.50 4.06
CA GLY A 76 13.22 -0.34 3.09
C GLY A 76 12.75 -0.17 1.64
N THR A 77 11.49 -0.48 1.33
CA THR A 77 10.87 -0.18 0.01
C THR A 77 10.08 1.13 -0.02
N LEU A 78 9.60 1.59 1.13
CA LEU A 78 8.68 2.74 1.24
C LEU A 78 9.30 3.98 1.84
N VAL A 79 10.50 3.88 2.43
CA VAL A 79 11.20 4.97 3.11
C VAL A 79 12.69 4.95 2.69
N ASP A 80 12.93 4.97 1.38
CA ASP A 80 14.28 5.03 0.79
C ASP A 80 14.69 6.46 0.40
N GLU A 81 15.99 6.72 0.22
CA GLU A 81 16.51 8.06 -0.08
C GLU A 81 16.01 8.63 -1.41
N GLU A 82 15.78 7.78 -2.41
CA GLU A 82 15.25 8.20 -3.72
C GLU A 82 13.83 8.75 -3.56
N LYS A 83 12.98 8.04 -2.81
CA LYS A 83 11.62 8.47 -2.51
C LYS A 83 11.60 9.73 -1.63
N VAL A 84 12.54 9.88 -0.70
CA VAL A 84 12.68 11.11 0.10
C VAL A 84 13.07 12.30 -0.79
N ALA A 85 14.04 12.11 -1.69
CA ALA A 85 14.46 13.15 -2.63
C ALA A 85 13.32 13.55 -3.57
N GLU A 86 12.58 12.57 -4.10
CA GLU A 86 11.42 12.79 -4.94
C GLU A 86 10.30 13.51 -4.18
N GLY A 87 9.95 13.08 -2.97
CA GLY A 87 8.92 13.74 -2.17
C GLY A 87 9.28 15.19 -1.83
N ARG A 88 10.56 15.49 -1.58
CA ARG A 88 11.03 16.88 -1.45
C ARG A 88 10.89 17.66 -2.75
N SER A 89 11.09 17.02 -3.90
CA SER A 89 10.82 17.64 -5.21
C SER A 89 9.33 17.94 -5.39
N MET A 90 8.46 16.98 -5.08
CA MET A 90 7.01 17.16 -5.14
C MET A 90 6.51 18.28 -4.21
N LEU A 91 7.05 18.36 -2.99
CA LEU A 91 6.75 19.45 -2.05
C LEU A 91 7.12 20.84 -2.59
N ARG A 92 8.20 20.94 -3.37
CA ARG A 92 8.59 22.19 -4.05
C ARG A 92 7.70 22.48 -5.26
N GLN A 93 7.48 21.47 -6.10
CA GLN A 93 6.71 21.60 -7.34
C GLN A 93 5.25 22.00 -7.07
N TYR A 94 4.62 21.41 -6.05
CA TYR A 94 3.22 21.64 -5.70
C TYR A 94 3.06 22.46 -4.42
N ALA A 95 4.03 23.35 -4.12
CA ALA A 95 4.09 24.09 -2.86
C ALA A 95 2.80 24.88 -2.55
N SER A 96 2.20 25.52 -3.55
CA SER A 96 0.95 26.28 -3.40
C SER A 96 -0.24 25.38 -3.07
N VAL A 97 -0.32 24.21 -3.71
CA VAL A 97 -1.38 23.20 -3.50
C VAL A 97 -1.28 22.61 -2.10
N PHE A 98 -0.07 22.20 -1.68
CA PHE A 98 0.16 21.73 -0.31
C PHE A 98 -0.21 22.79 0.71
N ALA A 99 0.21 24.04 0.52
CA ALA A 99 -0.13 25.13 1.43
C ALA A 99 -1.64 25.39 1.50
N ALA A 100 -2.37 25.25 0.39
CA ALA A 100 -3.83 25.36 0.37
C ALA A 100 -4.50 24.23 1.15
N ALA A 101 -4.09 22.98 0.92
CA ALA A 101 -4.59 21.81 1.64
C ALA A 101 -4.30 21.91 3.15
N GLU A 102 -3.08 22.30 3.53
CA GLU A 102 -2.69 22.54 4.93
C GLU A 102 -3.60 23.57 5.62
N ARG A 103 -3.82 24.72 4.99
CA ARG A 103 -4.69 25.77 5.55
C ARG A 103 -6.13 25.31 5.71
N ARG A 104 -6.63 24.51 4.75
CA ARG A 104 -8.02 24.05 4.74
C ARG A 104 -8.29 22.95 5.75
N PHE A 105 -7.36 22.01 5.94
CA PHE A 105 -7.59 20.78 6.70
C PHE A 105 -6.75 20.65 7.96
N GLY A 106 -5.75 21.51 8.19
CA GLY A 106 -4.86 21.42 9.35
C GLY A 106 -3.87 20.24 9.33
N VAL A 107 -3.84 19.48 8.23
CA VAL A 107 -2.91 18.36 8.03
C VAL A 107 -1.67 18.89 7.34
N ASP A 108 -0.49 18.64 7.92
CA ASP A 108 0.75 19.22 7.41
C ASP A 108 1.20 18.56 6.09
N ARG A 109 1.89 19.34 5.25
CA ARG A 109 2.29 18.98 3.88
C ARG A 109 3.18 17.75 3.82
N HIS A 110 4.03 17.53 4.83
CA HIS A 110 4.96 16.41 4.82
C HIS A 110 4.19 15.10 5.05
N THR A 111 3.14 15.14 5.87
CA THR A 111 2.24 14.01 6.05
C THR A 111 1.42 13.75 4.80
N ILE A 112 0.85 14.78 4.17
CA ILE A 112 0.11 14.63 2.90
C ILE A 112 1.04 14.04 1.82
N ALA A 113 2.26 14.57 1.66
CA ALA A 113 3.24 14.07 0.71
C ALA A 113 3.70 12.64 1.04
N ALA A 114 3.85 12.29 2.32
CA ALA A 114 4.22 10.94 2.72
C ALA A 114 3.15 9.91 2.38
N VAL A 115 1.87 10.23 2.62
CA VAL A 115 0.75 9.38 2.16
C VAL A 115 0.81 9.20 0.66
N TRP A 116 0.97 10.28 -0.10
CA TRP A 116 1.05 10.22 -1.57
C TRP A 116 2.21 9.36 -2.08
N GLY A 117 3.38 9.48 -1.44
CA GLY A 117 4.57 8.69 -1.75
C GLY A 117 4.44 7.20 -1.40
N VAL A 118 3.76 6.87 -0.29
CA VAL A 118 3.50 5.48 0.11
C VAL A 118 2.45 4.84 -0.79
N GLU A 119 1.37 5.55 -1.11
CA GLU A 119 0.23 4.98 -1.82
C GLU A 119 0.51 4.69 -3.29
N SER A 120 1.08 5.66 -4.00
CA SER A 120 1.19 5.58 -5.46
C SER A 120 2.56 5.93 -6.01
N ASP A 121 3.58 6.02 -5.15
CA ASP A 121 4.91 6.51 -5.53
C ASP A 121 4.77 7.85 -6.29
N PHE A 122 4.02 8.79 -5.68
CA PHE A 122 3.68 10.09 -6.26
C PHE A 122 2.95 10.01 -7.61
N GLY A 123 2.13 8.97 -7.80
CA GLY A 123 1.34 8.75 -9.01
C GLY A 123 1.98 7.90 -10.10
N LYS A 124 3.19 7.35 -9.88
CA LYS A 124 3.83 6.43 -10.82
C LYS A 124 3.23 5.02 -10.75
N ALA A 125 2.81 4.58 -9.57
CA ALA A 125 2.17 3.30 -9.32
C ALA A 125 0.64 3.43 -9.32
N ARG A 126 0.03 3.59 -10.50
CA ARG A 126 -1.42 3.85 -10.65
C ARG A 126 -2.30 2.60 -10.53
N GLY A 127 -1.68 1.42 -10.42
CA GLY A 127 -2.35 0.14 -10.59
C GLY A 127 -2.55 -0.22 -12.07
N LYS A 128 -2.88 -1.48 -12.32
CA LYS A 128 -2.90 -2.06 -13.67
C LYS A 128 -4.23 -2.71 -14.04
N TRP A 129 -5.12 -2.90 -13.07
CA TRP A 129 -6.37 -3.58 -13.32
C TRP A 129 -7.49 -2.57 -13.57
N PRO A 130 -8.32 -2.74 -14.62
CA PRO A 130 -9.55 -1.99 -14.76
C PRO A 130 -10.45 -2.19 -13.54
N LEU A 131 -10.94 -1.11 -12.94
CA LEU A 131 -11.67 -1.16 -11.67
C LEU A 131 -12.96 -1.97 -11.78
N VAL A 132 -13.75 -1.72 -12.82
CA VAL A 132 -15.03 -2.42 -13.03
C VAL A 132 -14.81 -3.92 -13.14
N GLN A 133 -13.81 -4.34 -13.93
CA GLN A 133 -13.48 -5.76 -14.09
C GLN A 133 -12.99 -6.39 -12.78
N SER A 134 -12.13 -5.70 -12.03
CA SER A 134 -11.59 -6.18 -10.75
C SER A 134 -12.68 -6.41 -9.72
N LEU A 135 -13.53 -5.40 -9.55
CA LEU A 135 -14.58 -5.41 -8.55
C LEU A 135 -15.73 -6.34 -8.94
N ALA A 136 -16.05 -6.46 -10.24
CA ALA A 136 -17.01 -7.46 -10.73
C ALA A 136 -16.50 -8.89 -10.50
N THR A 137 -15.22 -9.15 -10.81
CA THR A 137 -14.57 -10.44 -10.52
C THR A 137 -14.68 -10.78 -9.04
N GLY A 138 -14.30 -9.85 -8.15
CA GLY A 138 -14.42 -10.07 -6.70
C GLY A 138 -15.86 -10.23 -6.21
N ALA A 139 -16.81 -9.46 -6.75
CA ALA A 139 -18.22 -9.52 -6.37
C ALA A 139 -18.84 -10.89 -6.69
N CYS A 140 -18.42 -11.52 -7.78
CA CYS A 140 -18.97 -12.80 -8.23
C CYS A 140 -18.17 -14.01 -7.75
N LEU A 141 -16.85 -13.91 -7.62
CA LEU A 141 -15.96 -15.05 -7.42
C LEU A 141 -15.25 -15.08 -6.06
N ALA A 142 -15.36 -14.04 -5.22
CA ALA A 142 -14.78 -14.00 -3.87
C ALA A 142 -15.87 -14.14 -2.79
N PRO A 143 -16.41 -15.34 -2.50
CA PRO A 143 -17.61 -15.51 -1.68
C PRO A 143 -17.47 -14.95 -0.26
N ARG A 144 -16.26 -14.96 0.32
CA ARG A 144 -16.01 -14.40 1.67
C ARG A 144 -16.02 -12.87 1.72
N ARG A 145 -15.87 -12.19 0.58
CA ARG A 145 -15.75 -10.73 0.47
C ARG A 145 -16.70 -10.13 -0.56
N ASN A 146 -17.63 -10.91 -1.10
CA ASN A 146 -18.51 -10.51 -2.20
C ASN A 146 -19.31 -9.23 -1.87
N ALA A 147 -19.77 -9.06 -0.63
CA ALA A 147 -20.50 -7.88 -0.18
C ALA A 147 -19.65 -6.60 -0.26
N PHE A 148 -18.38 -6.68 0.15
CA PHE A 148 -17.42 -5.58 0.01
C PHE A 148 -17.25 -5.21 -1.47
N PHE A 149 -16.91 -6.19 -2.31
CA PHE A 149 -16.69 -5.95 -3.74
C PHE A 149 -17.92 -5.44 -4.47
N LYS A 150 -19.11 -5.96 -4.14
CA LYS A 150 -20.38 -5.46 -4.68
C LYS A 150 -20.62 -4.00 -4.29
N GLY A 151 -20.35 -3.63 -3.04
CA GLY A 151 -20.43 -2.24 -2.58
C GLY A 151 -19.48 -1.32 -3.36
N GLU A 152 -18.22 -1.72 -3.49
CA GLU A 152 -17.20 -0.94 -4.21
C GLU A 152 -17.45 -0.88 -5.73
N LEU A 153 -17.99 -1.95 -6.33
CA LEU A 153 -18.40 -1.93 -7.75
C LEU A 153 -19.53 -0.92 -7.96
N ILE A 154 -20.57 -0.94 -7.11
CA ILE A 154 -21.67 0.01 -7.23
C ILE A 154 -21.16 1.44 -7.03
N ALA A 155 -20.28 1.66 -6.05
CA ALA A 155 -19.64 2.96 -5.86
C ALA A 155 -18.82 3.39 -7.10
N THR A 156 -18.10 2.47 -7.74
CA THR A 156 -17.39 2.75 -9.02
C THR A 156 -18.35 3.18 -10.12
N LEU A 157 -19.50 2.51 -10.26
CA LEU A 157 -20.52 2.89 -11.24
C LEU A 157 -21.12 4.27 -10.94
N GLN A 158 -21.27 4.64 -9.65
CA GLN A 158 -21.68 5.99 -9.26
C GLN A 158 -20.61 7.04 -9.64
N ILE A 159 -19.32 6.73 -9.50
CA ILE A 159 -18.23 7.62 -9.93
C ILE A 159 -18.29 7.83 -11.45
N ILE A 160 -18.44 6.75 -12.22
CA ILE A 160 -18.60 6.81 -13.68
C ILE A 160 -19.81 7.67 -14.06
N GLN A 161 -20.95 7.47 -13.39
CA GLN A 161 -22.17 8.24 -13.66
C GLN A 161 -22.03 9.72 -13.35
N ARG A 162 -21.29 10.07 -12.28
CA ARG A 162 -21.01 11.46 -11.92
C ARG A 162 -20.16 12.17 -12.97
N GLY A 163 -19.31 11.42 -13.69
CA GLY A 163 -18.44 11.96 -14.74
C GLY A 163 -17.21 12.70 -14.21
N ASP A 164 -16.91 12.57 -12.91
CA ASP A 164 -15.74 13.19 -12.27
C ASP A 164 -14.41 12.58 -12.77
N VAL A 165 -14.43 11.30 -13.18
CA VAL A 165 -13.28 10.57 -13.72
C VAL A 165 -13.67 9.83 -14.99
N ARG A 166 -12.82 9.87 -16.02
CA ARG A 166 -13.06 9.13 -17.27
C ARG A 166 -12.99 7.62 -17.02
N PRO A 167 -13.97 6.81 -17.46
CA PRO A 167 -13.99 5.36 -17.22
C PRO A 167 -12.73 4.64 -17.70
N GLU A 168 -12.16 5.08 -18.81
CA GLU A 168 -10.96 4.54 -19.44
C GLU A 168 -9.68 4.86 -18.65
N ARG A 169 -9.78 5.72 -17.62
CA ARG A 169 -8.70 6.06 -16.70
C ARG A 169 -8.85 5.36 -15.36
N LEU A 170 -9.97 4.68 -15.09
CA LEU A 170 -10.23 3.98 -13.83
C LEU A 170 -9.49 2.65 -13.76
N PHE A 171 -8.18 2.77 -13.56
CA PHE A 171 -7.27 1.68 -13.26
C PHE A 171 -6.79 1.76 -11.80
N GLY A 172 -6.50 0.60 -11.21
CA GLY A 172 -6.12 0.51 -9.82
C GLY A 172 -5.61 -0.85 -9.39
N SER A 173 -5.65 -1.06 -8.08
CA SER A 173 -5.33 -2.33 -7.44
C SER A 173 -6.45 -3.36 -7.63
N TRP A 174 -6.16 -4.62 -7.35
CA TRP A 174 -7.14 -5.72 -7.47
C TRP A 174 -8.33 -5.53 -6.53
N ALA A 175 -8.14 -4.78 -5.45
CA ALA A 175 -9.15 -4.48 -4.46
C ALA A 175 -9.96 -3.22 -4.79
N GLY A 176 -9.66 -2.54 -5.91
CA GLY A 176 -10.35 -1.34 -6.37
C GLY A 176 -9.76 -0.02 -5.88
N ALA A 177 -8.65 -0.03 -5.16
CA ALA A 177 -7.94 1.21 -4.81
C ALA A 177 -7.38 1.87 -6.07
N PHE A 178 -7.60 3.17 -6.30
CA PHE A 178 -7.27 3.82 -7.57
C PHE A 178 -6.69 5.23 -7.44
N GLY A 179 -6.10 5.70 -8.54
CA GLY A 179 -5.55 7.05 -8.65
C GLY A 179 -4.35 7.30 -7.73
N HIS A 180 -4.05 8.58 -7.51
CA HIS A 180 -2.94 9.01 -6.67
C HIS A 180 -3.14 8.67 -5.19
N THR A 181 -4.39 8.65 -4.70
CA THR A 181 -4.70 8.44 -3.28
C THR A 181 -4.90 6.98 -2.91
N GLN A 182 -5.05 6.09 -3.91
CA GLN A 182 -5.44 4.68 -3.72
C GLN A 182 -6.69 4.53 -2.83
N PHE A 183 -7.62 5.47 -2.90
CA PHE A 183 -8.91 5.30 -2.28
C PHE A 183 -9.67 4.15 -2.94
N ILE A 184 -10.36 3.36 -2.13
CA ILE A 184 -11.45 2.53 -2.63
C ILE A 184 -12.63 3.44 -3.05
N PRO A 185 -13.46 3.04 -4.02
CA PRO A 185 -14.55 3.85 -4.57
C PRO A 185 -15.49 4.47 -3.53
N SER A 186 -15.87 3.74 -2.49
CA SER A 186 -16.73 4.27 -1.42
C SER A 186 -16.05 5.37 -0.61
N THR A 187 -14.73 5.29 -0.42
CA THR A 187 -13.92 6.32 0.24
C THR A 187 -13.83 7.55 -0.64
N TYR A 188 -13.63 7.38 -1.95
CA TYR A 188 -13.69 8.47 -2.92
C TYR A 188 -15.03 9.23 -2.84
N LEU A 189 -16.16 8.53 -2.86
CA LEU A 189 -17.47 9.19 -2.86
C LEU A 189 -17.69 10.03 -1.59
N ARG A 190 -17.18 9.55 -0.46
CA ARG A 190 -17.32 10.21 0.85
C ARG A 190 -16.31 11.35 1.06
N LEU A 191 -15.08 11.19 0.59
CA LEU A 191 -13.93 12.02 0.99
C LEU A 191 -13.18 12.69 -0.16
N GLY A 192 -13.50 12.38 -1.42
CA GLY A 192 -12.95 13.07 -2.57
C GLY A 192 -13.29 14.56 -2.51
N VAL A 193 -12.30 15.40 -2.85
CA VAL A 193 -12.37 16.86 -2.83
C VAL A 193 -11.95 17.38 -4.19
N ASP A 194 -12.76 18.30 -4.71
CA ASP A 194 -12.39 19.21 -5.79
C ASP A 194 -11.41 20.25 -5.21
N GLY A 195 -10.13 20.07 -5.53
CA GLY A 195 -9.00 20.80 -4.98
C GLY A 195 -8.58 21.99 -5.83
N ASP A 196 -8.89 21.99 -7.12
CA ASP A 196 -8.60 23.10 -8.04
C ASP A 196 -9.84 23.91 -8.45
N GLY A 197 -11.04 23.44 -8.11
CA GLY A 197 -12.31 24.15 -8.30
C GLY A 197 -12.93 23.98 -9.69
N ASP A 198 -12.51 22.98 -10.47
CA ASP A 198 -13.00 22.75 -11.83
C ASP A 198 -14.39 22.05 -11.88
N GLY A 199 -14.94 21.69 -10.72
CA GLY A 199 -16.21 21.01 -10.55
C GLY A 199 -16.11 19.48 -10.54
N ARG A 200 -14.90 18.91 -10.66
CA ARG A 200 -14.64 17.47 -10.64
C ARG A 200 -13.79 17.10 -9.42
N ARG A 201 -13.72 15.80 -9.15
CA ARG A 201 -12.86 15.24 -8.10
C ARG A 201 -12.01 14.17 -8.76
N ASP A 202 -11.10 14.58 -9.63
CA ASP A 202 -10.28 13.68 -10.42
C ASP A 202 -9.02 13.24 -9.67
N LEU A 203 -9.13 12.20 -8.84
CA LEU A 203 -7.97 11.64 -8.12
C LEU A 203 -6.98 10.90 -9.03
N VAL A 204 -7.24 10.82 -10.33
CA VAL A 204 -6.38 10.13 -11.31
C VAL A 204 -5.48 11.11 -12.04
N ASP A 205 -6.04 12.22 -12.53
CA ASP A 205 -5.31 13.20 -13.34
C ASP A 205 -5.10 14.57 -12.64
N SER A 206 -5.83 14.88 -11.57
CA SER A 206 -5.65 16.11 -10.78
C SER A 206 -4.86 15.86 -9.49
N ILE A 207 -3.64 16.39 -9.44
CA ILE A 207 -2.81 16.41 -8.23
C ILE A 207 -3.43 17.31 -7.15
N PRO A 208 -3.96 18.51 -7.46
CA PRO A 208 -4.75 19.28 -6.50
C PRO A 208 -5.84 18.46 -5.80
N ASP A 209 -6.64 17.71 -6.54
CA ASP A 209 -7.73 16.90 -5.99
C ASP A 209 -7.19 15.77 -5.13
N ALA A 210 -6.15 15.08 -5.60
CA ALA A 210 -5.50 14.02 -4.84
C ALA A 210 -4.98 14.52 -3.48
N LEU A 211 -4.23 15.63 -3.47
CA LEU A 211 -3.64 16.17 -2.24
C LEU A 211 -4.70 16.71 -1.27
N HIS A 212 -5.73 17.40 -1.77
CA HIS A 212 -6.83 17.87 -0.94
C HIS A 212 -7.67 16.72 -0.39
N SER A 213 -7.87 15.66 -1.17
CA SER A 213 -8.61 14.46 -0.74
C SER A 213 -7.85 13.66 0.32
N THR A 214 -6.53 13.51 0.16
CA THR A 214 -5.66 12.93 1.19
C THR A 214 -5.71 13.76 2.48
N ALA A 215 -5.63 15.09 2.39
CA ALA A 215 -5.73 15.97 3.56
C ALA A 215 -7.11 15.86 4.24
N ASN A 216 -8.20 15.84 3.47
CA ASN A 216 -9.55 15.63 3.99
C ASN A 216 -9.71 14.28 4.68
N PHE A 217 -9.12 13.22 4.13
CA PHE A 217 -9.11 11.92 4.79
C PHE A 217 -8.44 11.99 6.16
N MET A 218 -7.24 12.57 6.22
CA MET A 218 -6.47 12.66 7.46
C MET A 218 -7.20 13.52 8.52
N ASP A 219 -7.84 14.62 8.11
CA ASP A 219 -8.73 15.41 8.98
C ASP A 219 -9.86 14.56 9.54
N LYS A 220 -10.62 13.86 8.68
CA LYS A 220 -11.73 12.99 9.12
C LYS A 220 -11.29 11.76 9.91
N ALA A 221 -10.03 11.34 9.76
CA ALA A 221 -9.40 10.32 10.58
C ALA A 221 -9.02 10.82 11.98
N GLY A 222 -9.21 12.10 12.29
CA GLY A 222 -8.98 12.69 13.60
C GLY A 222 -7.56 13.22 13.80
N TRP A 223 -6.88 13.59 12.70
CA TRP A 223 -5.61 14.30 12.75
C TRP A 223 -5.70 15.55 13.65
N VAL A 224 -4.65 15.80 14.40
CA VAL A 224 -4.50 16.95 15.30
C VAL A 224 -3.38 17.83 14.77
N THR A 225 -3.75 19.02 14.30
CA THR A 225 -2.83 20.04 13.80
C THR A 225 -1.74 20.33 14.83
N GLY A 226 -0.48 20.32 14.37
CA GLY A 226 0.68 20.64 15.22
C GLY A 226 1.12 19.52 16.18
N ALA A 227 0.36 18.45 16.33
CA ALA A 227 0.75 17.32 17.17
C ALA A 227 1.67 16.33 16.43
N ALA A 228 2.57 15.68 17.17
CA ALA A 228 3.41 14.62 16.62
C ALA A 228 2.60 13.33 16.37
N TRP A 229 2.97 12.56 15.36
CA TRP A 229 2.51 11.18 15.19
C TRP A 229 3.12 10.26 16.27
N GLY A 230 4.38 10.51 16.64
CA GLY A 230 5.17 9.66 17.51
C GLY A 230 6.65 10.01 17.43
N TYR A 231 7.46 9.25 18.14
CA TYR A 231 8.92 9.30 18.08
C TYR A 231 9.53 8.02 18.61
N GLU A 232 10.78 7.77 18.24
CA GLU A 232 11.55 6.61 18.68
C GLU A 232 12.01 6.74 20.14
N VAL A 233 11.98 5.63 20.88
CA VAL A 233 12.32 5.55 22.30
C VAL A 233 13.25 4.39 22.58
N ARG A 234 14.00 4.48 23.70
CA ARG A 234 14.71 3.33 24.27
C ARG A 234 13.86 2.71 25.36
N VAL A 235 13.68 1.40 25.26
CA VAL A 235 12.95 0.58 26.23
C VAL A 235 13.96 -0.21 27.05
N PRO A 236 13.90 -0.21 28.39
CA PRO A 236 14.80 -1.01 29.22
C PRO A 236 14.68 -2.51 28.95
N ASP A 237 15.79 -3.26 28.98
CA ASP A 237 15.82 -4.71 28.72
C ASP A 237 14.85 -5.51 29.63
N GLY A 238 14.68 -5.03 30.87
CA GLY A 238 13.78 -5.60 31.87
C GLY A 238 12.29 -5.27 31.67
N TYR A 239 11.92 -4.46 30.68
CA TYR A 239 10.53 -4.04 30.46
C TYR A 239 9.59 -5.24 30.28
N ARG A 240 8.47 -5.33 31.00
CA ARG A 240 7.48 -6.43 30.84
C ARG A 240 6.03 -5.94 30.70
N GLY A 241 5.85 -4.64 30.50
CA GLY A 241 4.53 -4.02 30.38
C GLY A 241 3.88 -4.19 29.00
N ALA A 242 2.79 -3.46 28.79
CA ALA A 242 2.00 -3.51 27.57
C ALA A 242 2.73 -2.89 26.36
N ALA A 243 2.57 -3.52 25.20
CA ALA A 243 3.03 -3.00 23.92
C ALA A 243 1.89 -3.01 22.88
N GLY A 244 2.03 -2.20 21.84
CA GLY A 244 1.07 -1.97 20.78
C GLY A 244 0.55 -0.53 20.72
N ARG A 245 -0.13 -0.21 19.62
CA ARG A 245 -0.75 1.10 19.36
C ARG A 245 -1.89 1.45 20.34
N ASN A 246 -2.67 0.45 20.74
CA ASN A 246 -3.94 0.63 21.48
C ASN A 246 -3.81 0.86 23.00
N PRO A 247 -2.86 0.26 23.74
CA PRO A 247 -2.72 0.46 25.18
C PRO A 247 -2.17 1.86 25.54
N LYS A 248 -2.88 2.93 25.16
CA LYS A 248 -2.40 4.29 25.32
C LYS A 248 -2.39 4.70 26.79
N ARG A 249 -1.25 5.22 27.25
CA ARG A 249 -1.04 5.73 28.61
C ARG A 249 -0.37 7.11 28.57
N PRO A 250 -0.53 7.94 29.61
CA PRO A 250 0.17 9.21 29.70
C PRO A 250 1.69 9.03 29.61
N LEU A 251 2.42 10.01 29.08
CA LEU A 251 3.88 9.95 29.01
C LEU A 251 4.55 9.73 30.37
N SER A 252 3.96 10.23 31.46
CA SER A 252 4.43 9.98 32.83
C SER A 252 4.41 8.50 33.22
N HIS A 253 3.45 7.72 32.71
CA HIS A 253 3.40 6.27 32.92
C HIS A 253 4.59 5.56 32.26
N TRP A 254 4.86 5.89 31.00
CA TRP A 254 5.99 5.32 30.26
C TRP A 254 7.33 5.71 30.86
N ALA A 255 7.48 6.97 31.29
CA ALA A 255 8.66 7.45 31.98
C ALA A 255 8.89 6.70 33.31
N ALA A 256 7.82 6.43 34.07
CA ALA A 256 7.89 5.62 35.30
C ALA A 256 8.29 4.16 35.04
N GLN A 257 8.14 3.67 33.81
CA GLN A 257 8.62 2.35 33.36
C GLN A 257 10.05 2.40 32.80
N GLY A 258 10.76 3.53 32.95
CA GLY A 258 12.14 3.71 32.52
C GLY A 258 12.32 3.97 31.02
N ILE A 259 11.23 4.21 30.28
CA ILE A 259 11.29 4.55 28.86
C ILE A 259 11.78 5.99 28.71
N VAL A 260 12.75 6.19 27.83
CA VAL A 260 13.36 7.48 27.51
C VAL A 260 13.32 7.72 26.00
N LYS A 261 13.52 8.97 25.55
CA LYS A 261 13.71 9.24 24.13
C LYS A 261 14.96 8.51 23.61
N TYR A 262 15.04 8.32 22.29
CA TYR A 262 16.15 7.58 21.72
C TYR A 262 17.54 8.17 22.07
N ASP A 263 17.65 9.50 22.15
CA ASP A 263 18.86 10.22 22.56
C ASP A 263 19.19 10.10 24.06
N GLY A 264 18.39 9.37 24.84
CA GLY A 264 18.54 9.19 26.28
C GLY A 264 17.89 10.28 27.14
N SER A 265 17.34 11.34 26.53
CA SER A 265 16.65 12.40 27.27
C SER A 265 15.29 11.93 27.81
N ARG A 266 14.80 12.63 28.84
CA ARG A 266 13.51 12.32 29.48
C ARG A 266 12.36 12.54 28.49
N LEU A 267 11.29 11.76 28.65
CA LEU A 267 10.03 12.05 27.98
C LEU A 267 9.48 13.39 28.50
N ASP A 268 9.07 14.25 27.58
CA ASP A 268 8.50 15.57 27.85
C ASP A 268 7.13 15.72 27.19
N GLY A 269 6.42 16.79 27.55
CA GLY A 269 5.10 17.11 27.00
C GLY A 269 3.93 16.37 27.66
N HIS A 270 2.78 16.45 27.00
CA HIS A 270 1.50 15.93 27.47
C HIS A 270 0.88 15.03 26.39
N GLY A 271 0.03 14.10 26.82
CA GLY A 271 -0.74 13.24 25.92
C GLY A 271 -0.59 11.76 26.23
N ASN A 272 -1.44 10.96 25.59
CA ASN A 272 -1.46 9.52 25.70
C ASN A 272 -0.81 8.88 24.47
N ALA A 273 0.16 8.01 24.69
CA ALA A 273 0.87 7.26 23.66
C ALA A 273 0.75 5.76 23.90
N GLY A 274 0.75 4.96 22.82
CA GLY A 274 0.99 3.52 22.88
C GLY A 274 2.46 3.21 22.63
N LEU A 275 2.99 2.14 23.21
CA LEU A 275 4.37 1.69 22.97
C LEU A 275 4.40 0.68 21.83
N LEU A 276 4.72 1.12 20.62
CA LEU A 276 4.85 0.25 19.45
C LEU A 276 6.24 -0.39 19.41
N MET A 277 6.29 -1.72 19.28
CA MET A 277 7.54 -2.49 19.14
C MET A 277 7.42 -3.40 17.89
N PRO A 278 7.58 -2.84 16.67
CA PRO A 278 7.18 -3.52 15.44
C PRO A 278 8.01 -4.75 15.08
N ALA A 279 9.21 -4.90 15.66
CA ALA A 279 10.05 -6.09 15.53
C ALA A 279 10.30 -6.78 16.89
N GLY A 280 9.41 -6.56 17.87
CA GLY A 280 9.56 -7.08 19.22
C GLY A 280 10.68 -6.41 20.02
N ARG A 281 11.14 -7.10 21.07
CA ARG A 281 12.04 -6.57 22.12
C ARG A 281 13.43 -6.18 21.63
N ASN A 282 13.90 -6.83 20.58
CA ASN A 282 15.26 -6.65 20.07
C ASN A 282 15.32 -5.64 18.92
N GLY A 283 14.19 -5.00 18.60
CA GLY A 283 14.10 -4.00 17.55
C GLY A 283 13.82 -2.59 18.08
N PRO A 284 13.69 -1.63 17.17
CA PRO A 284 13.29 -0.27 17.47
C PRO A 284 11.93 -0.23 18.18
N ALA A 285 11.71 0.79 19.01
CA ALA A 285 10.45 1.03 19.70
C ALA A 285 10.03 2.49 19.55
N PHE A 286 8.72 2.74 19.50
CA PHE A 286 8.14 4.06 19.27
C PHE A 286 7.02 4.33 20.27
N LEU A 287 6.95 5.55 20.78
CA LEU A 287 5.72 6.05 21.39
C LEU A 287 4.87 6.67 20.29
N VAL A 288 3.64 6.16 20.12
CA VAL A 288 2.72 6.57 19.03
C VAL A 288 1.44 7.21 19.57
N PHE A 289 1.13 8.41 19.07
CA PHE A 289 0.02 9.27 19.50
C PHE A 289 -1.18 9.17 18.54
N LYS A 290 -2.13 10.10 18.67
CA LYS A 290 -3.36 10.13 17.87
C LYS A 290 -3.12 10.31 16.38
N ASN A 291 -2.11 11.09 15.98
CA ASN A 291 -1.78 11.30 14.57
C ASN A 291 -1.25 10.02 13.89
N TYR A 292 -0.65 9.10 14.64
CA TYR A 292 -0.33 7.76 14.13
C TYR A 292 -1.59 6.91 13.91
N ASP A 293 -2.63 7.06 14.75
CA ASP A 293 -3.91 6.38 14.52
C ASP A 293 -4.61 6.89 13.25
N ALA A 294 -4.45 8.19 12.93
CA ALA A 294 -4.94 8.74 11.67
C ALA A 294 -4.26 8.09 10.46
N ALA A 295 -2.92 7.94 10.48
CA ALA A 295 -2.18 7.20 9.45
C ALA A 295 -2.61 5.72 9.36
N TYR A 296 -2.79 5.05 10.51
CA TYR A 296 -3.29 3.67 10.59
C TYR A 296 -4.70 3.51 10.02
N SER A 297 -5.56 4.53 10.08
CA SER A 297 -6.91 4.44 9.52
C SER A 297 -6.93 4.42 7.99
N TYR A 298 -5.86 4.88 7.33
CA TYR A 298 -5.73 4.87 5.88
C TYR A 298 -5.54 3.44 5.35
N ASN A 299 -4.73 2.65 6.05
CA ASN A 299 -4.64 1.20 5.89
C ASN A 299 -4.31 0.56 7.24
N GLY A 300 -5.15 -0.39 7.68
CA GLY A 300 -5.19 -0.98 9.02
C GLY A 300 -3.99 -1.88 9.39
N ALA A 301 -2.78 -1.48 9.04
CA ALA A 301 -1.53 -2.15 9.37
C ALA A 301 -0.54 -1.17 10.02
N ASP A 302 0.09 -1.60 11.13
CA ASP A 302 1.12 -0.79 11.80
C ASP A 302 2.35 -0.57 10.92
N SER A 303 2.72 -1.56 10.10
CA SER A 303 3.82 -1.43 9.13
C SER A 303 3.60 -0.27 8.16
N TYR A 304 2.38 -0.16 7.65
CA TYR A 304 1.94 0.91 6.76
C TYR A 304 1.90 2.28 7.48
N ALA A 305 1.29 2.36 8.65
CA ALA A 305 1.21 3.60 9.43
C ALA A 305 2.60 4.13 9.79
N LEU A 306 3.52 3.23 10.15
CA LEU A 306 4.91 3.54 10.43
C LEU A 306 5.66 4.01 9.17
N ALA A 307 5.39 3.45 8.00
CA ALA A 307 5.99 3.90 6.73
C ALA A 307 5.62 5.36 6.42
N ILE A 308 4.33 5.73 6.48
CA ILE A 308 3.89 7.13 6.30
C ILE A 308 4.57 8.03 7.32
N SER A 309 4.55 7.63 8.59
CA SER A 309 5.04 8.41 9.71
C SER A 309 6.53 8.71 9.58
N LEU A 310 7.33 7.68 9.28
CA LEU A 310 8.77 7.82 9.06
C LEU A 310 9.08 8.60 7.78
N LEU A 311 8.38 8.35 6.67
CA LEU A 311 8.59 9.13 5.45
C LEU A 311 8.28 10.61 5.68
N SER A 312 7.20 10.91 6.41
CA SER A 312 6.83 12.28 6.80
C SER A 312 7.97 12.97 7.58
N ASP A 313 8.60 12.28 8.52
CA ASP A 313 9.77 12.80 9.25
C ASP A 313 11.00 12.97 8.35
N ARG A 314 11.31 12.00 7.49
CA ARG A 314 12.41 12.11 6.51
C ARG A 314 12.24 13.30 5.57
N LEU A 315 11.01 13.58 5.14
CA LEU A 315 10.69 14.74 4.31
C LEU A 315 10.94 16.06 5.06
N ARG A 316 10.73 16.11 6.37
CA ARG A 316 11.10 17.25 7.25
C ARG A 316 12.60 17.37 7.52
N GLY A 317 13.41 16.41 7.07
CA GLY A 317 14.85 16.37 7.37
C GLY A 317 15.19 15.76 8.73
N ARG A 318 14.24 15.07 9.37
CA ARG A 318 14.51 14.29 10.59
C ARG A 318 15.16 12.96 10.25
N PRO A 319 15.88 12.33 11.21
CA PRO A 319 16.44 11.00 11.01
C PRO A 319 15.33 9.97 10.73
N GLY A 320 15.73 8.85 10.12
CA GLY A 320 14.88 7.67 10.03
C GLY A 320 14.88 6.89 11.35
N VAL A 321 14.64 5.58 11.27
CA VAL A 321 14.86 4.68 12.40
C VAL A 321 16.34 4.71 12.78
N GLN A 322 16.63 4.95 14.05
CA GLN A 322 17.99 5.04 14.59
C GLN A 322 18.40 3.72 15.27
N GLY A 323 17.46 2.99 15.86
CA GLY A 323 17.67 1.66 16.42
C GLY A 323 17.98 0.62 15.35
N ASN A 324 18.70 -0.42 15.75
CA ASN A 324 19.02 -1.54 14.86
C ASN A 324 17.81 -2.47 14.74
N TRP A 325 17.57 -2.97 13.52
CA TRP A 325 16.63 -4.06 13.29
C TRP A 325 17.22 -5.39 13.77
N PRO A 326 16.40 -6.33 14.28
CA PRO A 326 16.86 -7.62 14.75
C PRO A 326 17.08 -8.58 13.57
N THR A 327 17.95 -8.20 12.64
CA THR A 327 18.32 -8.99 11.47
C THR A 327 19.80 -8.78 11.15
N ASP A 328 20.45 -9.85 10.70
CA ASP A 328 21.83 -9.83 10.20
C ASP A 328 21.90 -9.78 8.66
N ASP A 329 20.74 -9.62 8.01
CA ASP A 329 20.58 -9.53 6.57
C ASP A 329 19.71 -8.31 6.27
N LEU A 330 20.28 -7.12 6.28
CA LEU A 330 19.53 -5.87 6.14
C LEU A 330 18.85 -5.77 4.76
N PRO A 331 17.73 -5.02 4.66
CA PRO A 331 17.06 -4.78 3.39
C PRO A 331 17.96 -3.96 2.47
N LEU A 332 17.96 -4.30 1.18
CA LEU A 332 18.67 -3.51 0.19
C LEU A 332 17.94 -2.19 -0.12
N SER A 333 18.70 -1.10 -0.23
CA SER A 333 18.24 0.15 -0.83
C SER A 333 17.81 -0.05 -2.29
N ARG A 334 17.04 0.88 -2.85
CA ARG A 334 16.60 0.79 -4.25
C ARG A 334 17.76 0.68 -5.23
N GLU A 335 18.83 1.44 -5.01
CA GLU A 335 20.05 1.37 -5.82
C GLU A 335 20.73 0.00 -5.71
N GLN A 336 20.88 -0.53 -4.50
CA GLN A 336 21.42 -1.88 -4.28
C GLN A 336 20.53 -2.98 -4.90
N ARG A 337 19.20 -2.78 -4.94
CA ARG A 337 18.29 -3.70 -5.65
C ARG A 337 18.52 -3.68 -7.16
N ARG A 338 18.76 -2.49 -7.75
CA ARG A 338 19.15 -2.38 -9.17
C ARG A 338 20.49 -3.05 -9.43
N GLU A 339 21.46 -2.88 -8.54
CA GLU A 339 22.75 -3.56 -8.61
C GLU A 339 22.57 -5.08 -8.55
N LEU A 340 21.78 -5.59 -7.61
CA LEU A 340 21.43 -7.00 -7.50
C LEU A 340 20.82 -7.52 -8.81
N GLN A 341 19.84 -6.80 -9.39
CA GLN A 341 19.22 -7.17 -10.67
C GLN A 341 20.26 -7.22 -11.81
N ARG A 342 21.16 -6.23 -11.92
CA ARG A 342 22.25 -6.26 -12.91
C ARG A 342 23.17 -7.47 -12.73
N LEU A 343 23.52 -7.80 -11.49
CA LEU A 343 24.37 -8.96 -11.18
C LEU A 343 23.68 -10.30 -11.46
N LEU A 344 22.35 -10.37 -11.34
CA LEU A 344 21.53 -11.51 -11.76
C LEU A 344 21.50 -11.62 -13.29
N ILE A 345 21.25 -10.53 -14.01
CA ILE A 345 21.27 -10.48 -15.48
C ILE A 345 22.62 -10.94 -16.02
N ALA A 346 23.72 -10.46 -15.44
CA ALA A 346 25.08 -10.86 -15.81
C ALA A 346 25.35 -12.36 -15.61
N ARG A 347 24.53 -13.06 -14.82
CA ARG A 347 24.60 -14.51 -14.58
C ARG A 347 23.57 -15.30 -15.40
N GLY A 348 22.89 -14.65 -16.35
CA GLY A 348 21.94 -15.29 -17.26
C GLY A 348 20.49 -15.37 -16.74
N TYR A 349 20.17 -14.72 -15.62
CA TYR A 349 18.80 -14.68 -15.11
C TYR A 349 17.97 -13.64 -15.85
N ASN A 350 16.77 -14.02 -16.31
CA ASN A 350 15.80 -13.06 -16.82
C ASN A 350 15.00 -12.46 -15.65
N VAL A 351 15.38 -11.25 -15.24
CA VAL A 351 14.70 -10.48 -14.20
C VAL A 351 14.08 -9.17 -14.70
N GLY A 352 14.06 -8.96 -16.02
CA GLY A 352 13.62 -7.72 -16.66
C GLY A 352 14.64 -6.58 -16.52
N GLU A 353 14.16 -5.35 -16.70
CA GLU A 353 14.98 -4.14 -16.51
C GLU A 353 15.40 -3.97 -15.04
N PRO A 354 16.63 -3.51 -14.76
CA PRO A 354 17.10 -3.27 -13.40
C PRO A 354 16.50 -1.98 -12.82
N ASP A 355 15.21 -2.02 -12.51
CA ASP A 355 14.39 -0.90 -12.04
C ASP A 355 14.38 -0.73 -10.51
N GLY A 356 14.85 -1.75 -9.77
CA GLY A 356 14.86 -1.82 -8.31
C GLY A 356 13.56 -2.37 -7.71
N ALA A 357 12.59 -2.75 -8.55
CA ALA A 357 11.34 -3.38 -8.17
C ALA A 357 11.51 -4.90 -8.05
N VAL A 358 11.07 -5.46 -6.93
CA VAL A 358 11.32 -6.88 -6.61
C VAL A 358 10.09 -7.69 -6.98
N GLY A 359 9.96 -7.92 -8.29
CA GLY A 359 8.90 -8.70 -8.91
C GLY A 359 9.08 -10.22 -8.75
N SER A 360 8.13 -10.99 -9.29
CA SER A 360 8.15 -12.47 -9.22
C SER A 360 9.42 -13.06 -9.86
N LEU A 361 9.86 -12.51 -10.99
CA LEU A 361 11.07 -12.96 -11.69
C LEU A 361 12.34 -12.72 -10.85
N THR A 362 12.49 -11.52 -10.27
CA THR A 362 13.61 -11.22 -9.38
C THR A 362 13.62 -12.13 -8.15
N ARG A 363 12.46 -12.37 -7.53
CA ARG A 363 12.34 -13.28 -6.38
C ARG A 363 12.70 -14.72 -6.75
N ALA A 364 12.27 -15.20 -7.92
CA ALA A 364 12.62 -16.54 -8.39
C ALA A 364 14.12 -16.69 -8.61
N ALA A 365 14.76 -15.71 -9.26
CA ALA A 365 16.21 -15.69 -9.46
C ALA A 365 16.97 -15.66 -8.13
N ILE A 366 16.51 -14.87 -7.14
CA ILE A 366 17.10 -14.86 -5.80
C ILE A 366 17.01 -16.24 -5.14
N LYS A 367 15.86 -16.93 -5.22
CA LYS A 367 15.71 -18.29 -4.65
C LYS A 367 16.71 -19.28 -5.23
N GLU A 368 16.97 -19.20 -6.52
CA GLU A 368 17.98 -20.04 -7.15
C GLU A 368 19.40 -19.73 -6.69
N ILE A 369 19.73 -18.44 -6.50
CA ILE A 369 21.02 -18.03 -5.94
C ILE A 369 21.16 -18.52 -4.50
N GLU A 370 20.14 -18.31 -3.66
CA GLU A 370 20.10 -18.78 -2.27
C GLU A 370 20.33 -20.29 -2.20
N ALA A 371 19.66 -21.07 -3.07
CA ALA A 371 19.88 -22.51 -3.17
C ALA A 371 21.33 -22.87 -3.50
N LYS A 372 21.95 -22.15 -4.45
CA LYS A 372 23.35 -22.38 -4.86
C LYS A 372 24.37 -22.07 -3.77
N ILE A 373 24.05 -21.14 -2.88
CA ILE A 373 24.94 -20.71 -1.77
C ILE A 373 24.57 -21.32 -0.42
N GLY A 374 23.66 -22.29 -0.39
CA GLY A 374 23.26 -22.99 0.84
C GLY A 374 22.42 -22.16 1.81
N MET A 375 21.78 -21.07 1.33
CA MET A 375 20.87 -20.24 2.11
C MET A 375 19.41 -20.73 2.01
N PRO A 376 18.56 -20.39 2.99
CA PRO A 376 17.11 -20.56 2.86
C PRO A 376 16.57 -19.85 1.61
N GLN A 377 15.72 -20.52 0.83
CA GLN A 377 15.19 -20.02 -0.45
C GLN A 377 14.01 -19.06 -0.24
N THR A 378 14.29 -17.92 0.37
CA THR A 378 13.29 -16.91 0.71
C THR A 378 12.83 -16.07 -0.50
N GLY A 379 13.70 -15.89 -1.49
CA GLY A 379 13.51 -14.96 -2.59
C GLY A 379 13.60 -13.50 -2.16
N ARG A 380 14.18 -13.23 -0.98
CA ARG A 380 14.26 -11.91 -0.36
C ARG A 380 15.52 -11.17 -0.83
N PRO A 381 15.40 -9.91 -1.27
CA PRO A 381 16.55 -9.09 -1.64
C PRO A 381 17.27 -8.55 -0.38
N GLY A 382 18.15 -9.36 0.19
CA GLY A 382 18.99 -9.02 1.34
C GLY A 382 20.45 -8.75 0.98
N GLU A 383 21.16 -8.09 1.89
CA GLU A 383 22.61 -7.86 1.79
C GLU A 383 23.44 -9.12 1.59
N LYS A 384 23.05 -10.25 2.20
CA LYS A 384 23.75 -11.52 2.07
C LYS A 384 23.77 -12.02 0.63
N VAL A 385 22.61 -12.00 -0.05
CA VAL A 385 22.51 -12.41 -1.46
C VAL A 385 23.28 -11.44 -2.35
N LEU A 386 23.18 -10.13 -2.13
CA LEU A 386 23.96 -9.15 -2.89
C LEU A 386 25.47 -9.37 -2.71
N ARG A 387 25.93 -9.62 -1.48
CA ARG A 387 27.34 -9.92 -1.18
C ARG A 387 27.81 -11.18 -1.88
N ALA A 388 26.99 -12.24 -1.88
CA ALA A 388 27.25 -13.47 -2.62
C ALA A 388 27.47 -13.19 -4.12
N LEU A 389 26.59 -12.38 -4.71
CA LEU A 389 26.66 -11.99 -6.11
C LEU A 389 27.86 -11.10 -6.44
N LYS A 390 28.42 -10.38 -5.46
CA LYS A 390 29.68 -9.63 -5.61
C LYS A 390 30.94 -10.50 -5.42
N GLY A 391 30.78 -11.79 -5.14
CA GLY A 391 31.91 -12.70 -4.88
C GLY A 391 32.44 -12.63 -3.43
N GLY A 392 31.70 -12.00 -2.52
CA GLY A 392 32.01 -12.04 -1.09
C GLY A 392 31.57 -13.37 -0.46
N ARG A 393 32.27 -13.80 0.59
CA ARG A 393 31.81 -14.90 1.45
C ARG A 393 30.55 -14.46 2.21
N VAL A 394 29.53 -15.32 2.19
CA VAL A 394 28.22 -15.09 2.79
C VAL A 394 28.19 -15.62 4.21
#